data_AF-A0A6H5G547-F1
#
_entry.id   AF-A0A6H5G547-F1
#
_cell.length_a   1.000
_cell.length_b   1.000
_cell.length_c   1.000
_cell.angle_alpha   90.00
_cell.angle_beta   90.00
_cell.angle_gamma   90.00
#
_symmetry.space_group_name_H-M   'P 1'
#
loop_
_entity.id
_entity.type
_entity.pdbx_description
1 polymer ?
#
loop_
_entity_poly.entity_id
_entity_poly.type
_entity_poly.pdbx_seq_one_letter_code
_entity_poly.pdbx_strand_id
1 'polypeptide(L)'
;MKSMFKKLDSAAEEIKLIVTQGRKAKEVLDPKAIQLFKGMYTALERYYQKFESSWEALVDEFEDAERSSEFPTDAYQEIKNSMRRYYYEAIATFQAFEKPAPPVGATS
;
A
#
# COMPACT_ATOMS: atom_id res chain seq x y z
N MET A 1 18.97 8.90 10.53
CA MET A 1 19.28 8.32 9.21
C MET A 1 19.02 6.80 9.01
N LYS A 2 19.93 5.84 9.27
CA LYS A 2 19.74 4.41 8.85
C LYS A 2 18.48 3.71 9.40
N SER A 3 17.96 4.16 10.55
CA SER A 3 16.74 3.58 11.15
C SER A 3 15.45 4.05 10.46
N MET A 4 15.40 5.28 9.95
CA MET A 4 14.23 5.85 9.30
C MET A 4 13.99 5.23 7.92
N PHE A 5 15.04 5.12 7.10
CA PHE A 5 14.96 4.39 5.82
C PHE A 5 14.46 2.95 6.00
N LYS A 6 14.98 2.22 7.00
CA LYS A 6 14.49 0.87 7.33
C LYS A 6 13.00 0.84 7.71
N LYS A 7 12.50 1.86 8.40
CA LYS A 7 11.07 1.96 8.77
C LYS A 7 10.21 2.24 7.53
N LEU A 8 10.68 3.13 6.65
CA LEU A 8 10.05 3.44 5.37
C LEU A 8 9.97 2.19 4.48
N ASP A 9 11.10 1.51 4.27
CA ASP A 9 11.21 0.29 3.45
C ASP A 9 10.34 -0.84 4.01
N SER A 10 10.36 -1.03 5.33
CA SER A 10 9.52 -2.04 5.98
C SER A 10 8.02 -1.75 5.79
N ALA A 11 7.59 -0.49 5.88
CA ALA A 11 6.19 -0.15 5.61
C ALA A 11 5.83 -0.35 4.13
N ALA A 12 6.75 0.01 3.22
CA ALA A 12 6.57 -0.17 1.78
C ALA A 12 6.42 -1.65 1.38
N GLU A 13 7.25 -2.54 1.94
CA GLU A 13 7.17 -3.99 1.67
C GLU A 13 5.86 -4.59 2.20
N GLU A 14 5.37 -4.16 3.36
CA GLU A 14 4.06 -4.61 3.88
C GLU A 14 2.91 -4.18 2.95
N ILE A 15 2.89 -2.93 2.48
CA ILE A 15 1.89 -2.44 1.51
C ILE A 15 1.95 -3.26 0.22
N LYS A 16 3.15 -3.50 -0.30
CA LYS A 16 3.40 -4.30 -1.50
C LYS A 16 2.94 -5.75 -1.33
N LEU A 17 3.15 -6.34 -0.16
CA LEU A 17 2.67 -7.68 0.16
C LEU A 17 1.14 -7.75 0.15
N ILE A 18 0.46 -6.78 0.79
CA ILE A 18 -1.00 -6.72 0.83
C ILE A 18 -1.58 -6.63 -0.58
N VAL A 19 -1.07 -5.72 -1.43
CA VAL A 19 -1.58 -5.60 -2.81
C VAL A 19 -1.28 -6.85 -3.64
N THR A 20 -0.14 -7.52 -3.40
CA THR A 20 0.22 -8.78 -4.08
C THR A 20 -0.77 -9.88 -3.74
N GLN A 21 -1.19 -10.00 -2.48
CA GLN A 21 -2.24 -10.94 -2.09
C GLN A 21 -3.59 -10.57 -2.69
N GLY A 22 -3.92 -9.28 -2.79
CA GLY A 22 -5.13 -8.81 -3.46
C GLY A 22 -5.16 -9.19 -4.94
N ARG A 23 -4.05 -8.99 -5.67
CA ARG A 23 -3.90 -9.41 -7.07
C ARG A 23 -4.07 -10.91 -7.23
N LYS A 24 -3.39 -11.70 -6.38
CA LYS A 24 -3.51 -13.15 -6.38
C LYS A 24 -4.95 -13.59 -6.13
N ALA A 25 -5.64 -13.00 -5.15
CA ALA A 25 -7.03 -13.31 -4.85
C ALA A 25 -7.96 -13.02 -6.04
N LYS A 26 -7.71 -11.94 -6.80
CA LYS A 26 -8.46 -11.62 -8.03
C LYS A 26 -8.21 -12.63 -9.15
N GLU A 27 -6.99 -13.16 -9.24
CA GLU A 27 -6.59 -14.12 -10.28
C GLU A 27 -7.20 -15.50 -10.03
N VAL A 28 -7.07 -16.03 -8.81
CA VAL A 28 -7.50 -17.40 -8.50
C VAL A 28 -8.98 -17.50 -8.10
N LEU A 29 -9.59 -16.40 -7.65
CA LEU A 29 -10.96 -16.35 -7.12
C LEU A 29 -11.27 -17.39 -6.02
N ASP A 30 -10.24 -17.91 -5.35
CA ASP A 30 -10.35 -18.84 -4.23
C ASP A 30 -10.86 -18.09 -2.99
N PRO A 31 -11.97 -18.53 -2.35
CA PRO A 31 -12.47 -17.96 -1.11
C PRO A 31 -11.40 -17.83 -0.01
N LYS A 32 -10.45 -18.78 0.08
CA LYS A 32 -9.36 -18.71 1.07
C LYS A 32 -8.38 -17.58 0.77
N ALA A 33 -8.04 -17.38 -0.50
CA ALA A 33 -7.17 -16.29 -0.93
C ALA A 33 -7.83 -14.92 -0.69
N ILE A 34 -9.14 -14.82 -0.97
CA ILE A 34 -9.94 -13.61 -0.71
C ILE A 34 -9.98 -13.32 0.80
N GLN A 35 -10.26 -14.33 1.64
CA GLN A 35 -10.27 -14.15 3.10
C GLN A 35 -8.91 -13.74 3.65
N LEU A 36 -7.82 -14.34 3.17
CA LEU A 36 -6.46 -13.94 3.57
C LEU A 36 -6.20 -12.47 3.22
N PHE A 37 -6.51 -12.06 1.99
CA PHE A 37 -6.36 -10.67 1.57
C PHE A 37 -7.21 -9.73 2.44
N LYS A 38 -8.49 -10.04 2.68
CA LYS A 38 -9.36 -9.23 3.55
C LYS A 38 -8.79 -9.09 4.96
N GLY A 39 -8.23 -10.15 5.53
CA GLY A 39 -7.55 -10.11 6.82
C GLY A 39 -6.35 -9.17 6.81
N MET A 40 -5.47 -9.28 5.81
CA MET A 40 -4.29 -8.43 5.68
C MET A 40 -4.63 -6.96 5.39
N TYR A 41 -5.70 -6.73 4.62
CA TYR A 41 -6.20 -5.40 4.28
C TYR A 41 -6.51 -4.54 5.53
N THR A 42 -6.93 -5.17 6.64
CA THR A 42 -7.17 -4.45 7.92
C THR A 42 -5.94 -3.69 8.44
N ALA A 43 -4.74 -4.10 8.05
CA ALA A 43 -3.49 -3.44 8.41
C ALA A 43 -3.01 -2.40 7.40
N LEU A 44 -3.65 -2.30 6.22
CA LEU A 44 -3.20 -1.47 5.11
C LEU A 44 -3.08 0.01 5.51
N GLU A 45 -4.14 0.56 6.10
CA GLU A 45 -4.20 1.96 6.51
C GLU A 45 -3.06 2.31 7.47
N ARG A 46 -2.82 1.44 8.46
CA ARG A 46 -1.76 1.61 9.45
C ARG A 46 -0.37 1.63 8.80
N TYR A 47 -0.11 0.76 7.83
CA TYR A 47 1.19 0.74 7.15
C TYR A 47 1.35 1.91 6.18
N TYR A 48 0.28 2.34 5.51
CA TYR A 48 0.31 3.53 4.65
C TYR A 48 0.60 4.80 5.46
N GLN A 49 -0.08 4.99 6.60
CA GLN A 49 0.21 6.11 7.51
C GLN A 49 1.65 6.05 8.02
N LYS A 50 2.15 4.87 8.43
CA LYS A 50 3.55 4.72 8.86
C LYS A 50 4.54 5.07 7.76
N PHE A 51 4.22 4.74 6.50
CA PHE A 51 5.03 5.10 5.34
C PHE A 51 5.07 6.63 5.16
N GLU A 52 3.92 7.29 5.10
CA GLU A 52 3.84 8.75 4.94
C GLU A 52 4.55 9.49 6.09
N SER A 53 4.32 9.09 7.35
CA SER A 53 5.00 9.73 8.49
C SER A 53 6.51 9.50 8.48
N SER A 54 6.99 8.34 8.02
CA SER A 54 8.44 8.09 7.89
C SER A 54 9.04 8.87 6.71
N TRP A 55 8.26 9.10 5.66
CA TRP A 55 8.66 9.92 4.52
C TRP A 55 8.82 11.38 4.94
N GLU A 56 7.81 11.96 5.58
CA GLU A 56 7.83 13.34 6.07
C GLU A 56 9.00 13.56 7.02
N ALA A 57 9.19 12.68 8.01
CA ALA A 57 10.32 12.78 8.94
C ALA A 57 11.69 12.68 8.25
N LEU A 58 11.81 11.95 7.13
CA LEU A 58 13.03 11.93 6.33
C LEU A 58 13.23 13.21 5.53
N VAL A 59 12.16 13.80 4.98
CA VAL A 59 12.25 15.11 4.32
C VAL A 59 12.73 16.16 5.33
N ASP A 60 12.07 16.23 6.48
CA ASP A 60 12.41 17.17 7.56
C ASP A 60 13.87 16.97 8.03
N GLU A 61 14.33 15.73 8.27
CA GLU A 61 15.71 15.45 8.70
C GLU A 61 16.75 15.94 7.68
N PHE A 62 16.46 15.86 6.38
CA PHE A 62 17.37 16.34 5.33
C PHE A 62 17.27 17.84 5.10
N GLU A 63 16.09 18.45 5.25
CA GLU A 63 15.94 19.90 5.22
C GLU A 63 16.65 20.58 6.40
N ASP A 64 16.45 20.08 7.62
CA ASP A 64 17.10 20.57 8.84
C ASP A 64 18.62 20.45 8.81
N ALA A 65 19.13 19.46 8.06
CA ALA A 65 20.56 19.23 7.87
C ALA A 65 21.15 19.99 6.66
N GLU A 66 20.39 20.87 6.00
CA GLU A 66 20.76 21.61 4.78
C GLU A 66 21.17 20.67 3.62
N ARG A 67 20.60 19.46 3.57
CA ARG A 67 20.87 18.39 2.60
C ARG A 67 19.63 18.03 1.79
N SER A 68 18.70 18.96 1.60
CA SER A 68 17.47 18.76 0.82
C SER A 68 17.71 18.34 -0.64
N SER A 69 18.91 18.52 -1.18
CA SER A 69 19.31 18.00 -2.49
C SER A 69 19.61 16.49 -2.51
N GLU A 70 19.80 15.86 -1.36
CA GLU A 70 20.12 14.43 -1.25
C GLU A 70 18.90 13.52 -1.04
N PHE A 71 17.78 14.10 -0.58
CA PHE A 71 16.51 13.38 -0.42
C PHE A 71 15.33 14.35 -0.60
N PRO A 72 14.27 13.94 -1.32
CA PRO A 72 14.07 12.63 -1.95
C PRO A 72 14.78 12.48 -3.30
N THR A 73 15.47 11.35 -3.49
CA THR A 73 16.02 10.97 -4.81
C THR A 73 14.91 10.46 -5.74
N ASP A 74 15.17 10.43 -7.04
CA ASP A 74 14.23 9.90 -8.05
C ASP A 74 13.75 8.50 -7.69
N ALA A 75 14.65 7.61 -7.26
CA ALA A 75 14.31 6.26 -6.83
C ALA A 75 13.32 6.24 -5.66
N TYR A 76 13.50 7.11 -4.66
CA TYR A 76 12.56 7.20 -3.53
C TYR A 76 11.24 7.84 -3.93
N GLN A 77 11.23 8.79 -4.87
CA GLN A 77 10.00 9.33 -5.42
C GLN A 77 9.19 8.26 -6.17
N GLU A 78 9.86 7.39 -6.94
CA GLU A 78 9.22 6.24 -7.59
C GLU A 78 8.60 5.26 -6.56
N ILE A 79 9.29 5.04 -5.44
CA ILE A 79 8.75 4.23 -4.33
C ILE A 79 7.50 4.91 -3.76
N LYS A 80 7.53 6.21 -3.46
CA LYS A 80 6.36 6.95 -2.95
C LYS A 80 5.16 6.85 -3.90
N ASN A 81 5.39 7.08 -5.19
CA ASN A 81 4.36 6.97 -6.22
C ASN A 81 3.80 5.55 -6.31
N SER A 82 4.67 4.53 -6.20
CA SER A 82 4.26 3.13 -6.20
C SER A 82 3.43 2.76 -4.97
N MET A 83 3.82 3.24 -3.77
CA MET A 83 3.07 2.97 -2.53
C MET A 83 1.68 3.59 -2.57
N ARG A 84 1.56 4.84 -3.05
CA ARG A 84 0.27 5.49 -3.25
C ARG A 84 -0.62 4.70 -4.22
N ARG A 85 -0.06 4.23 -5.34
CA ARG A 85 -0.79 3.39 -6.30
C ARG A 85 -1.25 2.08 -5.66
N TYR A 86 -0.37 1.38 -4.94
CA TYR A 86 -0.68 0.11 -4.29
C TYR A 86 -1.74 0.24 -3.20
N TYR A 87 -1.72 1.33 -2.44
CA TYR A 87 -2.73 1.64 -1.45
C TYR A 87 -4.13 1.72 -2.07
N TYR A 88 -4.31 2.54 -3.11
CA TYR A 88 -5.61 2.67 -3.77
C TYR A 88 -6.03 1.40 -4.52
N GLU A 89 -5.07 0.67 -5.10
CA GLU A 89 -5.35 -0.61 -5.76
C GLU A 89 -5.89 -1.65 -4.77
N ALA A 90 -5.30 -1.74 -3.58
CA ALA A 90 -5.77 -2.63 -2.52
C ALA A 90 -7.18 -2.23 -2.04
N ILE A 91 -7.46 -0.93 -1.87
CA ILE A 91 -8.81 -0.43 -1.54
C ILE A 91 -9.83 -0.85 -2.60
N ALA A 92 -9.53 -0.59 -3.88
CA ALA A 92 -10.43 -0.96 -4.98
C ALA A 92 -10.67 -2.47 -5.04
N THR A 93 -9.63 -3.26 -4.80
CA THR A 93 -9.72 -4.73 -4.76
C THR A 93 -10.59 -5.21 -3.60
N PHE A 94 -10.43 -4.63 -2.41
CA PHE A 94 -11.28 -4.94 -1.26
C PHE A 94 -12.75 -4.62 -1.53
N GLN A 95 -13.04 -3.42 -2.05
CA GLN A 95 -14.40 -3.02 -2.41
C GLN A 95 -15.02 -3.95 -3.45
N ALA A 96 -14.24 -4.46 -4.41
CA ALA A 96 -14.73 -5.41 -5.40
C ALA A 96 -15.17 -6.75 -4.77
N PHE A 97 -14.55 -7.18 -3.68
CA PHE A 97 -14.93 -8.39 -2.94
C PHE A 97 -16.01 -8.19 -1.88
N GLU A 98 -16.37 -6.93 -1.56
CA GLU A 98 -17.47 -6.59 -0.65
C GLU A 98 -18.80 -6.37 -1.38
N LYS A 99 -18.75 -5.97 -2.66
CA LYS A 99 -19.98 -5.82 -3.45
C LYS A 99 -20.65 -7.18 -3.65
N PRO A 100 -21.90 -7.37 -3.20
CA PRO A 100 -22.64 -8.58 -3.51
C PRO A 100 -22.81 -8.68 -5.04
N ALA A 101 -22.73 -9.90 -5.56
CA ALA A 101 -23.02 -10.14 -6.98
C ALA A 101 -24.42 -9.60 -7.29
N PRO A 102 -24.63 -8.91 -8.44
CA PRO A 102 -25.97 -8.48 -8.82
C PRO A 102 -26.89 -9.70 -8.87
N PRO A 103 -28.14 -9.59 -8.39
CA PRO A 103 -29.08 -10.71 -8.40
C PRO A 103 -29.23 -11.22 -9.83
N VAL A 104 -28.95 -12.51 -10.02
CA VAL A 104 -29.13 -13.22 -11.29
C VAL A 104 -30.64 -13.21 -11.59
N GLY A 105 -31.09 -12.32 -12.47
CA GLY A 105 -32.51 -12.23 -12.83
C GLY A 105 -33.04 -10.87 -13.31
N ALA A 106 -32.25 -9.80 -13.32
CA ALA A 106 -32.65 -8.54 -13.97
C ALA A 106 -32.47 -8.62 -15.49
N THR A 107 -33.19 -9.52 -16.16
CA THR A 107 -33.49 -9.39 -17.59
C THR A 107 -34.84 -8.70 -17.68
N SER A 108 -34.84 -7.43 -18.08
CA SER A 108 -36.02 -6.71 -18.52
C SER A 108 -36.60 -7.32 -19.80
#